data_AF-A0AAN6NL64-F1
#
_entry.id   AF-A0AAN6NL64-F1
#
_cell.length_a   1.000
_cell.length_b   1.000
_cell.length_c   1.000
_cell.angle_alpha   90.00
_cell.angle_beta   90.00
_cell.angle_gamma   90.00
#
_symmetry.space_group_name_H-M   'P 1'
#
loop_
_entity.id
_entity.type
_entity.pdbx_description
1 polymer ?
#
loop_
_entity_poly.entity_id
_entity_poly.type
_entity_poly.pdbx_seq_one_letter_code
_entity_poly.pdbx_strand_id
1 'polypeptide(L)'
;LRDENIVTTLKVNGWDDKKKDPKYLFDLVLSCIGRVTSEARSEVLAEFLSIKRASFDSMHAFLHRYTILRKRTITDAKFNIDDDLETNLLYNATKAHYPVDAKMWQQAIEDKTMTVNYLMSKLSDIGNTEKRMSTNLTVQVKTTGTANTANNTNNKDSKGGRTRDEKIACTSCDKK
;
A
#
# COMPACT_ATOMS: atom_id res chain seq x y z
N LEU A 1 6.27 3.71 -39.73
CA LEU A 1 6.96 2.87 -38.74
C LEU A 1 8.42 2.74 -39.17
N ARG A 2 9.39 3.18 -38.37
CA ARG A 2 10.83 3.16 -38.73
C ARG A 2 11.62 2.02 -38.08
N ASP A 3 11.00 1.29 -37.16
CA ASP A 3 11.60 0.14 -36.49
C ASP A 3 11.27 -1.13 -37.29
N GLU A 4 12.30 -1.81 -37.81
CA GLU A 4 12.16 -3.03 -38.59
C GLU A 4 11.57 -4.19 -37.77
N ASN A 5 11.85 -4.26 -36.47
CA ASN A 5 11.31 -5.31 -35.61
C ASN A 5 9.81 -5.16 -35.48
N ILE A 6 9.33 -3.93 -35.24
CA ILE A 6 7.90 -3.64 -35.13
C ILE A 6 7.18 -3.92 -36.46
N VAL A 7 7.78 -3.53 -37.59
CA VAL A 7 7.23 -3.80 -38.93
C VAL A 7 7.14 -5.30 -39.19
N THR A 8 8.16 -6.06 -38.80
CA THR A 8 8.20 -7.51 -38.99
C THR A 8 7.13 -8.21 -38.15
N THR A 9 7.02 -7.86 -36.86
CA THR A 9 5.97 -8.39 -35.98
C THR A 9 4.57 -8.07 -36.50
N LEU A 10 4.33 -6.85 -36.95
CA LEU A 10 3.04 -6.46 -37.52
C LEU A 10 2.72 -7.27 -38.78
N LYS A 11 3.68 -7.41 -39.71
CA LYS A 11 3.50 -8.21 -40.94
C LYS A 11 3.20 -9.68 -40.64
N VAL A 12 3.92 -10.30 -39.70
CA VAL A 12 3.68 -11.70 -39.28
C VAL A 12 2.26 -11.89 -38.73
N ASN A 13 1.72 -10.89 -38.06
CA ASN A 13 0.36 -10.94 -37.53
C ASN A 13 -0.72 -10.52 -38.55
N GLY A 14 -0.34 -10.29 -39.81
CA GLY A 14 -1.26 -10.00 -40.92
C GLY A 14 -1.38 -8.53 -41.30
N TRP A 15 -0.46 -7.66 -40.86
CA TRP A 15 -0.48 -6.25 -41.25
C TRP A 15 -0.29 -6.09 -42.76
N ASP A 16 -1.26 -5.42 -43.39
CA ASP A 16 -1.24 -5.00 -44.78
C ASP A 16 -1.05 -3.48 -44.87
N ASP A 17 0.05 -3.06 -45.49
CA ASP A 17 0.40 -1.64 -45.68
C ASP A 17 -0.53 -0.91 -46.66
N LYS A 18 -1.27 -1.67 -47.48
CA LYS A 18 -2.29 -1.14 -48.40
C LYS A 18 -3.63 -0.90 -47.71
N LYS A 19 -3.86 -1.53 -46.56
CA LYS A 19 -5.11 -1.41 -45.80
C LYS A 19 -5.06 -0.18 -44.89
N LYS A 20 -5.50 0.96 -45.42
CA LYS A 20 -5.53 2.27 -44.72
C LYS A 20 -6.63 2.41 -43.65
N ASP A 21 -7.17 1.32 -43.13
CA ASP A 21 -8.18 1.37 -42.05
C ASP A 21 -7.49 1.53 -40.69
N PRO A 22 -7.65 2.67 -40.00
CA PRO A 22 -7.03 2.91 -38.71
C PRO A 22 -7.53 1.95 -37.62
N LYS A 23 -8.79 1.49 -37.72
CA LYS A 23 -9.39 0.58 -36.73
C LYS A 23 -8.77 -0.81 -36.85
N TYR A 24 -8.62 -1.30 -38.08
CA TYR A 24 -7.93 -2.55 -38.35
C TYR A 24 -6.48 -2.53 -37.85
N LEU A 25 -5.73 -1.45 -38.07
CA LEU A 25 -4.37 -1.32 -37.54
C LEU A 25 -4.35 -1.30 -36.01
N PHE A 26 -5.30 -0.61 -35.37
CA PHE A 26 -5.42 -0.56 -33.92
C PHE A 26 -5.73 -1.94 -33.33
N ASP A 27 -6.72 -2.65 -33.88
CA ASP A 27 -7.09 -4.01 -33.45
C ASP A 27 -5.95 -5.00 -33.67
N LEU A 28 -5.19 -4.82 -34.76
CA LEU A 28 -4.00 -5.63 -35.06
C LEU A 28 -2.83 -5.33 -34.13
N VAL A 29 -2.58 -4.07 -33.82
CA VAL A 29 -1.59 -3.67 -32.83
C VAL A 29 -1.98 -4.24 -31.47
N LEU A 30 -3.26 -4.17 -31.08
CA LEU A 30 -3.77 -4.80 -29.88
C LEU A 30 -3.64 -6.33 -29.90
N SER A 31 -3.83 -6.99 -31.04
CA SER A 31 -3.64 -8.44 -31.15
C SER A 31 -2.15 -8.83 -31.07
N CYS A 32 -1.25 -7.98 -31.57
CA CYS A 32 0.20 -8.15 -31.47
C CYS A 32 0.74 -7.87 -30.05
N ILE A 33 0.19 -6.86 -29.38
CA ILE A 33 0.52 -6.47 -28.00
C ILE A 33 -0.17 -7.40 -26.97
N GLY A 34 -1.24 -8.07 -27.39
CA GLY A 34 -2.24 -8.70 -26.52
C GLY A 34 -1.96 -10.14 -26.08
N ARG A 35 -0.71 -10.54 -25.89
CA ARG A 35 -0.38 -11.72 -25.08
C ARG A 35 0.77 -11.36 -24.17
N VAL A 36 0.51 -11.32 -22.86
CA VAL A 36 1.58 -11.37 -21.85
C VAL A 36 2.45 -12.56 -22.25
N THR A 37 3.66 -12.29 -22.75
CA THR A 37 4.52 -13.34 -23.28
C THR A 37 4.85 -14.32 -22.15
N SER A 38 5.25 -15.55 -22.49
CA SER A 38 5.68 -16.53 -21.49
C SER A 38 6.72 -15.94 -20.53
N GLU A 39 7.61 -15.11 -21.08
CA GLU A 39 8.68 -14.42 -20.37
C GLU A 39 8.08 -13.40 -19.40
N ALA A 40 7.20 -12.51 -19.87
CA ALA A 40 6.55 -11.51 -19.01
C ALA A 40 5.70 -12.16 -17.90
N ARG A 41 5.06 -13.31 -18.16
CA ARG A 41 4.35 -14.07 -17.11
C ARG A 41 5.33 -14.63 -16.08
N SER A 42 6.45 -15.20 -16.53
CA SER A 42 7.49 -15.74 -15.66
C SER A 42 8.13 -14.65 -14.79
N GLU A 43 8.38 -13.47 -15.35
CA GLU A 43 8.90 -12.32 -14.60
C GLU A 43 7.96 -11.86 -13.50
N VAL A 44 6.65 -11.73 -13.79
CA VAL A 44 5.64 -11.38 -12.79
C VAL A 44 5.61 -12.39 -11.64
N LEU A 45 5.65 -13.69 -11.96
CA LEU A 45 5.69 -14.74 -10.95
C LEU A 45 7.00 -14.70 -10.14
N ALA A 46 8.14 -14.54 -10.80
CA ALA A 46 9.44 -14.47 -10.15
C ALA A 46 9.52 -13.28 -9.19
N GLU A 47 8.98 -12.12 -9.58
CA GLU A 47 8.91 -10.96 -8.70
C GLU A 47 8.01 -11.22 -7.50
N PHE A 48 6.83 -11.82 -7.72
CA PHE A 48 5.91 -12.17 -6.65
C PHE A 48 6.54 -13.14 -5.64
N LEU A 49 7.27 -14.15 -6.10
CA LEU A 49 7.92 -15.16 -5.24
C LEU A 49 9.16 -14.63 -4.49
N SER A 50 9.78 -13.55 -4.98
CA SER A 50 11.03 -13.02 -4.43
C SER A 50 10.85 -11.77 -3.57
N ILE A 51 9.62 -11.25 -3.46
CA ILE A 51 9.34 -10.05 -2.67
C ILE A 51 9.69 -10.26 -1.19
N LYS A 52 10.38 -9.29 -0.60
CA LYS A 52 10.78 -9.30 0.81
C LYS A 52 10.40 -7.97 1.46
N ARG A 53 9.92 -8.01 2.71
CA ARG A 53 9.63 -6.81 3.51
C ARG A 53 10.84 -5.88 3.64
N ALA A 54 12.05 -6.46 3.66
CA ALA A 54 13.32 -5.76 3.77
C ALA A 54 13.59 -4.75 2.65
N SER A 55 13.01 -4.96 1.46
CA SER A 55 13.25 -4.12 0.29
C SER A 55 12.41 -2.82 0.29
N PHE A 56 11.67 -2.56 1.37
CA PHE A 56 10.73 -1.44 1.45
C PHE A 56 10.93 -0.65 2.74
N ASP A 57 10.72 0.66 2.66
CA ASP A 57 10.89 1.56 3.82
C ASP A 57 9.79 1.39 4.87
N SER A 58 8.59 0.96 4.46
CA SER A 58 7.43 0.80 5.36
C SER A 58 6.60 -0.42 5.03
N MET A 59 5.85 -0.92 6.02
CA MET A 59 4.93 -2.04 5.82
C MET A 59 3.83 -1.70 4.82
N HIS A 60 3.37 -0.44 4.78
CA HIS A 60 2.40 0.03 3.79
C HIS A 60 2.93 -0.09 2.36
N ALA A 61 4.18 0.34 2.11
CA ALA A 61 4.80 0.24 0.80
C ALA A 61 4.95 -1.22 0.35
N PHE A 62 5.37 -2.09 1.27
CA PHE A 62 5.44 -3.54 1.04
C PHE A 62 4.07 -4.12 0.69
N LEU A 63 3.04 -3.91 1.51
CA LEU A 63 1.69 -4.46 1.28
C LEU A 63 1.04 -3.95 0.01
N HIS A 64 1.28 -2.68 -0.34
CA HIS A 64 0.83 -2.10 -1.59
C HIS A 64 1.47 -2.82 -2.79
N ARG A 65 2.81 -3.02 -2.78
CA ARG A 65 3.49 -3.77 -3.85
C ARG A 65 3.02 -5.21 -3.90
N TYR A 66 2.89 -5.87 -2.75
CA TYR A 66 2.42 -7.25 -2.64
C TYR A 66 1.02 -7.41 -3.26
N THR A 67 0.08 -6.52 -2.92
CA THR A 67 -1.30 -6.59 -3.43
C THR A 67 -1.36 -6.39 -4.94
N ILE A 68 -0.55 -5.46 -5.48
CA ILE A 68 -0.43 -5.27 -6.92
C ILE A 68 0.11 -6.54 -7.59
N LEU A 69 1.20 -7.11 -7.06
CA LEU A 69 1.78 -8.33 -7.63
C LEU A 69 0.82 -9.51 -7.54
N ARG A 70 0.16 -9.73 -6.39
CA ARG A 70 -0.87 -10.75 -6.20
C ARG A 70 -1.95 -10.65 -7.29
N LYS A 71 -2.49 -9.45 -7.50
CA LYS A 71 -3.51 -9.20 -8.53
C LYS A 71 -2.96 -9.50 -9.93
N ARG A 72 -1.77 -9.03 -10.28
CA ARG A 72 -1.16 -9.27 -11.60
C ARG A 72 -0.87 -10.75 -11.84
N THR A 73 -0.39 -11.47 -10.83
CA THR A 73 -0.09 -12.90 -10.93
C THR A 73 -1.35 -13.74 -11.16
N ILE A 74 -2.44 -13.42 -10.45
CA ILE A 74 -3.72 -14.15 -10.57
C ILE A 74 -4.51 -13.73 -11.81
N THR A 75 -4.69 -12.41 -12.04
CA THR A 75 -5.56 -11.89 -13.10
C THR A 75 -4.87 -11.87 -14.45
N ASP A 76 -3.69 -11.24 -14.54
CA ASP A 76 -3.03 -10.99 -15.82
C ASP A 76 -2.22 -12.20 -16.28
N ALA A 77 -1.45 -12.78 -15.37
CA ALA A 77 -0.59 -13.92 -15.65
C ALA A 77 -1.32 -15.27 -15.48
N LYS A 78 -2.56 -15.27 -14.97
CA LYS A 78 -3.44 -16.44 -14.85
C LYS A 78 -2.83 -17.63 -14.12
N PHE A 79 -2.00 -17.37 -13.10
CA PHE A 79 -1.50 -18.43 -12.23
C PHE A 79 -2.54 -18.77 -11.18
N ASN A 80 -2.71 -20.08 -10.93
CA ASN A 80 -3.46 -20.57 -9.78
C ASN A 80 -2.48 -20.74 -8.62
N ILE A 81 -2.57 -19.88 -7.60
CA ILE A 81 -1.71 -19.95 -6.42
C ILE A 81 -2.54 -20.58 -5.30
N ASP A 82 -1.99 -21.61 -4.70
CA ASP A 82 -2.56 -22.27 -3.53
C ASP A 82 -2.48 -21.36 -2.29
N ASP A 83 -3.55 -21.33 -1.48
CA ASP A 83 -3.65 -20.44 -0.33
C ASP A 83 -2.59 -20.75 0.76
N ASP A 84 -2.23 -22.02 0.95
CA ASP A 84 -1.19 -22.41 1.90
C ASP A 84 0.19 -21.97 1.39
N LEU A 85 0.43 -22.14 0.09
CA LEU A 85 1.65 -21.63 -0.56
C LEU A 85 1.76 -20.11 -0.44
N GLU A 86 0.69 -19.37 -0.72
CA GLU A 86 0.65 -17.91 -0.62
C GLU A 86 0.89 -17.46 0.84
N THR A 87 0.26 -18.14 1.81
CA THR A 87 0.44 -17.85 3.24
C THR A 87 1.91 -18.03 3.66
N ASN A 88 2.53 -19.13 3.25
CA ASN A 88 3.95 -19.39 3.53
C ASN A 88 4.88 -18.39 2.85
N LEU A 89 4.56 -17.96 1.62
CA LEU A 89 5.31 -16.93 0.90
C LEU A 89 5.29 -15.61 1.68
N LEU A 90 4.09 -15.15 2.06
CA LEU A 90 3.91 -13.90 2.80
C LEU A 90 4.56 -13.94 4.19
N TYR A 91 4.47 -15.08 4.88
CA TYR A 91 5.19 -15.32 6.14
C TYR A 91 6.71 -15.23 5.96
N ASN A 92 7.26 -15.93 4.96
CA ASN A 92 8.70 -15.91 4.70
C ASN A 92 9.21 -14.52 4.30
N ALA A 93 8.39 -13.75 3.59
CA ALA A 93 8.73 -12.38 3.20
C ALA A 93 8.81 -11.41 4.40
N THR A 94 8.14 -11.71 5.51
CA THR A 94 7.94 -10.79 6.64
C THR A 94 8.59 -11.23 7.95
N LYS A 95 8.80 -12.53 8.18
CA LYS A 95 9.24 -13.10 9.47
C LYS A 95 10.52 -12.50 10.05
N ALA A 96 11.45 -12.07 9.19
CA ALA A 96 12.71 -11.47 9.62
C ALA A 96 12.53 -10.10 10.29
N HIS A 97 11.48 -9.35 9.92
CA HIS A 97 11.21 -8.01 10.47
C HIS A 97 10.38 -8.04 11.74
N TYR A 98 9.59 -9.10 11.94
CA TYR A 98 8.66 -9.22 13.08
C TYR A 98 8.88 -10.56 13.80
N PRO A 99 10.03 -10.76 14.46
CA PRO A 99 10.39 -12.07 15.02
C PRO A 99 9.48 -12.54 16.16
N VAL A 100 8.83 -11.61 16.88
CA VAL A 100 7.87 -11.94 17.94
C VAL A 100 6.57 -12.45 17.32
N ASP A 101 5.97 -11.68 16.41
CA ASP A 101 4.75 -12.07 15.69
C ASP A 101 4.97 -13.32 14.84
N ALA A 102 6.15 -13.47 14.23
CA ALA A 102 6.50 -14.62 13.40
C ALA A 102 6.38 -15.94 14.14
N LYS A 103 6.74 -16.01 15.44
CA LYS A 103 6.55 -17.24 16.23
C LYS A 103 5.07 -17.58 16.38
N MET A 104 4.22 -16.58 16.60
CA MET A 104 2.78 -16.79 16.72
C MET A 104 2.17 -17.19 15.37
N TRP A 105 2.63 -16.58 14.27
CA TRP A 105 2.16 -16.92 12.94
C TRP A 105 2.60 -18.32 12.52
N GLN A 106 3.83 -18.73 12.85
CA GLN A 106 4.34 -20.07 12.61
C GLN A 106 3.45 -21.14 13.26
N GLN A 107 3.11 -20.95 14.54
CA GLN A 107 2.20 -21.85 15.25
C GLN A 107 0.82 -21.91 14.55
N ALA A 108 0.26 -20.77 14.17
CA ALA A 108 -1.03 -20.73 13.48
C ALA A 108 -1.01 -21.35 12.07
N ILE A 109 0.15 -21.33 11.38
CA ILE A 109 0.36 -22.03 10.11
C ILE A 109 0.38 -23.55 10.36
N GLU A 110 1.09 -24.02 11.39
CA GLU A 110 1.13 -25.43 11.77
C GLU A 110 -0.26 -25.96 12.17
N ASP A 111 -1.03 -25.15 12.88
CA ASP A 111 -2.40 -25.45 13.28
C ASP A 111 -3.42 -25.29 12.13
N LYS A 112 -2.99 -24.87 10.93
CA LYS A 112 -3.83 -24.58 9.75
C LYS A 112 -4.96 -23.57 10.01
N THR A 113 -4.75 -22.67 10.96
CA THR A 113 -5.71 -21.60 11.27
C THR A 113 -5.35 -20.27 10.61
N MET A 114 -4.12 -20.16 10.11
CA MET A 114 -3.63 -18.99 9.38
C MET A 114 -4.12 -19.01 7.94
N THR A 115 -4.75 -17.92 7.50
CA THR A 115 -5.09 -17.67 6.09
C THR A 115 -4.35 -16.45 5.57
N VAL A 116 -4.16 -16.36 4.25
CA VAL A 116 -3.55 -15.20 3.59
C VAL A 116 -4.23 -13.89 4.02
N ASN A 117 -5.57 -13.88 4.01
CA ASN A 117 -6.34 -12.68 4.33
C ASN A 117 -6.17 -12.27 5.80
N TYR A 118 -6.11 -13.24 6.72
CA TYR A 118 -5.85 -12.96 8.12
C TYR A 118 -4.44 -12.38 8.33
N LEU A 119 -3.42 -12.99 7.70
CA LEU A 119 -2.05 -12.51 7.78
C LEU A 119 -1.91 -11.10 7.18
N MET A 120 -2.51 -10.85 6.01
CA MET A 120 -2.56 -9.53 5.39
C MET A 120 -3.20 -8.48 6.32
N SER A 121 -4.29 -8.84 7.01
CA SER A 121 -4.95 -7.96 7.98
C SER A 121 -4.00 -7.59 9.13
N LYS A 122 -3.30 -8.59 9.71
CA LYS A 122 -2.30 -8.35 10.78
C LYS A 122 -1.16 -7.45 10.32
N LEU A 123 -0.66 -7.67 9.12
CA LEU A 123 0.39 -6.82 8.55
C LEU A 123 -0.12 -5.39 8.29
N SER A 124 -1.38 -5.21 7.93
CA SER A 124 -2.01 -3.90 7.79
C SER A 124 -2.07 -3.16 9.14
N ASP A 125 -2.46 -3.85 10.21
CA ASP A 125 -2.46 -3.30 11.58
C ASP A 125 -1.06 -2.86 12.03
N ILE A 126 -0.04 -3.68 11.72
CA ILE A 126 1.37 -3.32 11.95
C ILE A 126 1.72 -2.04 11.18
N GLY A 127 1.39 -1.97 9.90
CA GLY A 127 1.67 -0.78 9.09
C GLY A 127 0.97 0.47 9.60
N ASN A 128 -0.26 0.35 10.12
CA ASN A 128 -0.98 1.46 10.74
C ASN A 128 -0.29 1.93 12.02
N THR A 129 0.27 0.99 12.78
CA THR A 129 1.02 1.28 14.00
C THR A 129 2.35 1.98 13.69
N GLU A 130 3.11 1.50 12.70
CA GLU A 130 4.34 2.16 12.20
C GLU A 130 4.06 3.62 11.82
N LYS A 131 2.99 3.86 11.05
CA LYS A 131 2.59 5.21 10.63
C LYS A 131 2.30 6.13 11.81
N ARG A 132 1.58 5.66 12.83
CA ARG A 132 1.23 6.43 14.04
C ARG A 132 2.47 6.77 14.87
N MET A 133 3.43 5.86 14.99
CA MET A 133 4.68 6.11 15.71
C MET A 133 5.50 7.22 15.02
N SER A 134 5.61 7.18 13.69
CA SER A 134 6.30 8.22 12.92
C SER A 134 5.63 9.60 13.03
N THR A 135 4.31 9.67 13.08
CA THR A 135 3.59 10.95 13.28
C THR A 135 3.80 11.50 14.69
N ASN A 136 3.80 10.65 15.72
CA ASN A 136 3.95 11.10 17.11
C ASN A 136 5.36 11.62 17.42
N LEU A 137 6.39 11.06 16.79
CA LEU A 137 7.78 11.55 16.92
C LEU A 137 7.96 12.93 16.26
N THR A 138 7.24 13.20 15.17
CA THR A 138 7.31 14.50 14.47
C THR A 138 6.64 15.63 15.26
N VAL A 139 5.64 15.33 16.09
CA VAL A 139 4.88 16.33 16.87
C VAL A 139 5.65 16.84 18.11
N GLN A 140 6.73 16.17 18.54
CA GLN A 140 7.49 16.59 19.73
C GLN A 140 8.64 17.59 19.48
N VAL A 141 8.86 18.04 18.24
CA VAL A 141 9.91 19.04 17.94
C VAL A 141 9.28 20.38 17.56
N LYS A 142 8.71 21.06 18.56
CA LYS A 142 8.53 22.54 18.60
C LYS A 142 8.02 23.00 19.98
N THR A 143 8.90 22.95 20.97
CA THR A 143 8.80 23.84 22.15
C THR A 143 10.20 24.24 22.59
N THR A 144 10.85 25.07 21.79
CA THR A 144 11.96 25.91 22.26
C THR A 144 11.42 27.27 22.67
N GLY A 145 11.39 27.50 23.99
CA GLY A 145 11.77 28.76 24.63
C GLY A 145 10.88 30.00 24.43
N THR A 146 10.12 30.36 25.46
CA THR A 146 10.10 31.75 25.94
C THR A 146 9.92 31.76 27.45
N ALA A 147 10.68 32.64 28.10
CA ALA A 147 10.94 32.70 29.53
C ALA A 147 9.75 33.15 30.39
N ASN A 148 9.78 32.70 31.65
CA ASN A 148 9.34 33.33 32.90
C ASN A 148 8.27 34.44 32.83
N THR A 149 7.16 34.21 33.54
CA THR A 149 6.74 35.14 34.61
C THR A 149 6.08 34.33 35.71
N ALA A 150 6.73 34.33 36.88
CA ALA A 150 6.12 33.91 38.13
C ALA A 150 5.00 34.88 38.49
N ASN A 151 3.87 34.38 38.99
CA ASN A 151 3.24 35.00 40.15
C ASN A 151 2.38 34.00 40.90
N ASN A 152 2.68 33.97 42.19
CA ASN A 152 2.17 33.10 43.22
C ASN A 152 1.13 33.90 43.99
N THR A 153 -0.12 33.43 44.08
CA THR A 153 -1.06 33.88 45.13
C THR A 153 -2.13 32.83 45.39
N ASN A 154 -1.90 32.06 46.45
CA ASN A 154 -2.83 31.71 47.52
C ASN A 154 -4.35 31.86 47.31
N ASN A 155 -5.01 30.69 47.41
CA ASN A 155 -5.98 30.35 48.46
C ASN A 155 -7.45 30.83 48.33
N LYS A 156 -8.32 29.92 48.79
CA LYS A 156 -9.71 30.06 49.23
C LYS A 156 -10.85 30.04 48.21
N ASP A 157 -11.49 28.87 48.25
CA ASP A 157 -12.89 28.68 48.66
C ASP A 157 -14.04 29.08 47.73
N SER A 158 -14.89 28.05 47.60
CA SER A 158 -16.35 28.09 47.64
C SER A 158 -17.14 28.26 46.34
N LYS A 159 -17.90 27.18 46.08
CA LYS A 159 -19.31 27.14 45.60
C LYS A 159 -19.55 27.76 44.23
N GLY A 160 -19.99 27.04 43.21
CA GLY A 160 -21.02 26.01 43.20
C GLY A 160 -22.03 26.35 42.10
N GLY A 161 -22.65 25.34 41.49
CA GLY A 161 -23.86 25.46 40.65
C GLY A 161 -23.61 26.00 39.23
N ARG A 162 -23.47 25.14 38.22
CA ARG A 162 -24.55 24.58 37.36
C ARG A 162 -25.41 25.60 36.62
N THR A 163 -25.43 25.35 35.30
CA THR A 163 -26.51 25.49 34.30
C THR A 163 -26.79 26.83 33.63
N ARG A 164 -26.52 26.81 32.31
CA ARG A 164 -27.43 26.96 31.15
C ARG A 164 -27.10 28.11 30.20
N ASP A 165 -27.12 27.70 28.92
CA ASP A 165 -27.30 28.43 27.67
C ASP A 165 -27.47 29.95 27.74
N GLU A 166 -26.61 30.67 27.01
CA GLU A 166 -27.06 31.64 26.01
C GLU A 166 -25.89 32.13 25.13
N LYS A 167 -26.12 32.07 23.81
CA LYS A 167 -25.33 32.73 22.76
C LYS A 167 -25.38 34.24 22.95
N ILE A 168 -24.31 34.97 22.63
CA ILE A 168 -24.20 36.37 22.09
C ILE A 168 -22.70 36.72 22.22
N ALA A 169 -21.98 37.38 21.31
CA ALA A 169 -22.11 37.74 19.91
C ALA A 169 -20.68 38.08 19.43
N CYS A 170 -20.40 37.90 18.14
CA CYS A 170 -19.17 38.37 17.52
C CYS A 170 -19.20 39.90 17.44
N THR A 171 -18.33 40.58 18.17
CA THR A 171 -18.15 42.03 18.08
C THR A 171 -17.00 42.34 17.13
N SER A 172 -17.37 42.92 15.98
CA SER A 172 -16.56 43.78 15.11
C SER A 172 -15.34 43.16 14.41
N CYS A 173 -15.57 42.61 13.22
CA CYS A 173 -14.68 42.83 12.07
C CYS A 173 -15.44 43.71 11.06
N ASP A 174 -15.54 45.02 11.34
CA ASP A 174 -16.02 46.00 10.38
C ASP A 174 -14.95 46.24 9.31
N LYS A 175 -15.30 45.90 8.07
CA LYS A 175 -14.66 46.38 6.85
C LYS A 175 -15.34 47.69 6.44
N LYS A 176 -14.57 48.75 6.31
CA LYS A 176 -14.69 49.72 5.21
C LYS A 176 -13.31 49.93 4.62
#